data_AF-A0A3M8QV83-F1
#
_entry.id   AF-A0A3M8QV83-F1
#
_cell.length_a   1.000
_cell.length_b   1.000
_cell.length_c   1.000
_cell.angle_alpha   90.00
_cell.angle_beta   90.00
_cell.angle_gamma   90.00
#
_symmetry.space_group_name_H-M   'P 1'
#
loop_
_entity.id
_entity.type
_entity.pdbx_description
1 polymer ?
#
loop_
_entity_poly.entity_id
_entity_poly.type
_entity_poly.pdbx_seq_one_letter_code
_entity_poly.pdbx_strand_id
1 'polypeptide(L)'
;MMNIRTLPDRAKAFGALRILFGLIWVLNTFLQANSAYVDQFLHSFHADWVSGQPVWLAYYGHWMAALVTQIGPAQVAWASVGLDGLLAVTLLTGIGLPFMAWVGVVYNLWLWSTVGGLGGPYTAGATDPGTAIIYALCFLLVIFSRSWEGLSLVHGTRRPVSLRAMAFGRILFGLLWLFDAYWKWQPYFLTHSVTYLQQAQAGQPAWIAAYIGFFIALIQATGPMLFGLFAAVVESVIGLALVFDRALRWVIPIGAAYSFGLWTTAEGWGGPFGPGYTGNKGDVLGTTIIYMLAFFFLAVWVFLTDHPAPQPAAKRSRSRPA
;
A
#
# COMPACT_ATOMS: atom_id res chain seq x y z
N MET A 1 34.07 -3.30 6.88
CA MET A 1 32.76 -3.89 7.24
C MET A 1 32.24 -3.20 8.49
N MET A 2 31.17 -2.41 8.41
CA MET A 2 30.56 -1.79 9.59
C MET A 2 29.72 -2.83 10.33
N ASN A 3 29.93 -2.98 11.65
CA ASN A 3 29.23 -3.97 12.47
C ASN A 3 27.75 -3.59 12.60
N ILE A 4 26.84 -4.49 12.18
CA ILE A 4 25.37 -4.33 12.25
C ILE A 4 24.90 -3.91 13.65
N ARG A 5 25.64 -4.27 14.71
CA ARG A 5 25.36 -3.88 16.11
C ARG A 5 25.43 -2.37 16.38
N THR A 6 26.04 -1.57 15.50
CA THR A 6 26.24 -0.11 15.67
C THR A 6 25.22 0.76 14.93
N LEU A 7 24.24 0.16 14.25
CA LEU A 7 23.16 0.90 13.59
C LEU A 7 22.15 1.42 14.63
N PRO A 8 21.66 2.66 14.53
CA PRO A 8 20.48 3.12 15.29
C PRO A 8 19.29 2.23 14.98
N ASP A 9 18.48 1.91 15.99
CA ASP A 9 17.39 0.95 15.86
C ASP A 9 16.34 1.40 14.83
N ARG A 10 16.12 2.71 14.71
CA ARG A 10 15.26 3.29 13.68
C ARG A 10 15.73 3.01 12.25
N ALA A 11 17.03 3.09 11.98
CA ALA A 11 17.59 2.81 10.65
C ALA A 11 17.44 1.32 10.31
N LYS A 12 17.72 0.43 11.28
CA LYS A 12 17.49 -1.01 11.10
C LYS A 12 16.01 -1.31 10.81
N ALA A 13 15.11 -0.69 11.56
CA ALA A 13 13.67 -0.90 11.41
C ALA A 13 13.15 -0.46 10.03
N PHE A 14 13.55 0.73 9.54
CA PHE A 14 13.22 1.12 8.16
C PHE A 14 13.84 0.19 7.11
N GLY A 15 15.09 -0.24 7.33
CA GLY A 15 15.74 -1.24 6.48
C GLY A 15 14.97 -2.57 6.44
N ALA A 16 14.42 -3.02 7.57
CA ALA A 16 13.64 -4.24 7.68
C ALA A 16 12.29 -4.11 6.96
N LEU A 17 11.59 -2.97 7.10
CA LEU A 17 10.34 -2.73 6.37
C LEU A 17 10.54 -2.66 4.86
N ARG A 18 11.65 -2.07 4.42
CA ARG A 18 12.05 -2.10 3.01
C ARG A 18 12.30 -3.53 2.52
N ILE A 19 12.97 -4.37 3.32
CA ILE A 19 13.18 -5.78 2.97
C ILE A 19 11.84 -6.52 2.90
N LEU A 20 10.95 -6.30 3.87
CA LEU A 20 9.58 -6.84 3.85
C LEU A 20 8.85 -6.43 2.56
N PHE A 21 8.96 -5.16 2.16
CA PHE A 21 8.42 -4.70 0.89
C PHE A 21 9.06 -5.43 -0.30
N GLY A 22 10.38 -5.63 -0.29
CA GLY A 22 11.08 -6.42 -1.30
C GLY A 22 10.59 -7.87 -1.39
N LEU A 23 10.24 -8.50 -0.26
CA LEU A 23 9.68 -9.85 -0.25
C LEU A 23 8.28 -9.89 -0.89
N ILE A 24 7.48 -8.85 -0.69
CA ILE A 24 6.19 -8.69 -1.40
C ILE A 24 6.44 -8.60 -2.91
N TRP A 25 7.42 -7.82 -3.34
CA TRP A 25 7.80 -7.72 -4.77
C TRP A 25 8.34 -9.02 -5.35
N VAL A 26 9.08 -9.84 -4.57
CA VAL A 26 9.48 -11.19 -5.01
C VAL A 26 8.24 -12.05 -5.27
N LEU A 27 7.26 -12.00 -4.38
CA LEU A 27 6.02 -12.75 -4.54
C LEU A 27 5.22 -12.26 -5.77
N ASN A 28 5.11 -10.94 -5.96
CA ASN A 28 4.50 -10.36 -7.17
C ASN A 28 5.19 -10.88 -8.43
N THR A 29 6.52 -10.78 -8.48
CA THR A 29 7.33 -11.25 -9.60
C THR A 29 7.07 -12.72 -9.91
N PHE A 30 7.07 -13.57 -8.87
CA PHE A 30 6.85 -15.01 -9.02
C PHE A 30 5.47 -15.33 -9.60
N LEU A 31 4.43 -14.63 -9.15
CA LEU A 31 3.06 -14.88 -9.59
C LEU A 31 2.76 -14.30 -10.96
N GLN A 32 3.28 -13.10 -11.27
CA GLN A 32 3.16 -12.51 -12.59
C GLN A 32 3.99 -13.26 -13.65
N ALA A 33 5.02 -14.00 -13.25
CA ALA A 33 5.76 -14.89 -14.16
C ALA A 33 4.94 -16.11 -14.61
N ASN A 34 3.73 -16.32 -14.09
CA ASN A 34 2.83 -17.36 -14.59
C ASN A 34 2.36 -17.02 -16.02
N SER A 35 2.47 -17.98 -16.95
CA SER A 35 2.06 -17.76 -18.34
C SER A 35 0.60 -17.34 -18.48
N ALA A 36 -0.30 -17.85 -17.63
CA ALA A 36 -1.70 -17.47 -17.65
C ALA A 36 -1.93 -15.99 -17.29
N TYR A 37 -1.06 -15.39 -16.44
CA TYR A 37 -1.09 -13.95 -16.19
C TYR A 37 -0.68 -13.17 -17.43
N VAL A 38 0.42 -13.59 -18.06
CA VAL A 38 0.95 -12.96 -19.29
C VAL A 38 -0.09 -12.99 -20.41
N ASP A 39 -0.78 -14.12 -20.59
CA ASP A 39 -1.84 -14.28 -21.59
C ASP A 39 -3.05 -13.38 -21.32
N GLN A 40 -3.33 -13.07 -20.05
CA GLN A 40 -4.44 -12.23 -19.62
C GLN A 40 -4.07 -10.75 -19.45
N PHE A 41 -2.81 -10.37 -19.64
CA PHE A 41 -2.32 -9.02 -19.35
C PHE A 41 -3.05 -7.93 -20.14
N LEU A 42 -3.34 -8.12 -21.43
CA LEU A 42 -4.12 -7.13 -22.19
C LEU A 42 -5.56 -7.01 -21.66
N HIS A 43 -6.09 -8.11 -21.11
CA HIS A 43 -7.44 -8.13 -20.56
C HIS A 43 -7.52 -7.31 -19.26
N SER A 44 -6.45 -7.25 -18.46
CA SER A 44 -6.42 -6.41 -17.26
C SER A 44 -6.46 -4.92 -17.59
N PHE A 45 -5.90 -4.51 -18.73
CA PHE A 45 -6.13 -3.17 -19.25
C PHE A 45 -7.62 -3.03 -19.56
N HIS A 46 -8.22 -3.90 -20.38
CA HIS A 46 -9.60 -3.74 -20.83
C HIS A 46 -10.67 -3.80 -19.71
N ALA A 47 -10.40 -4.55 -18.63
CA ALA A 47 -11.36 -4.87 -17.58
C ALA A 47 -11.93 -3.64 -16.85
N ASP A 48 -11.15 -2.56 -16.80
CA ASP A 48 -11.53 -1.38 -16.05
C ASP A 48 -12.15 -0.27 -16.88
N TRP A 49 -12.17 -0.32 -18.22
CA TRP A 49 -12.79 0.74 -19.05
C TRP A 49 -14.29 0.48 -19.26
N VAL A 50 -15.01 0.44 -18.14
CA VAL A 50 -16.44 0.12 -18.06
C VAL A 50 -17.33 1.30 -18.49
N SER A 51 -18.57 1.01 -18.84
CA SER A 51 -19.58 2.05 -19.03
C SER A 51 -19.80 2.83 -17.73
N GLY A 52 -19.83 4.17 -17.80
CA GLY A 52 -20.00 5.06 -16.64
C GLY A 52 -18.76 5.90 -16.28
N GLN A 53 -17.59 5.60 -16.85
CA GLN A 53 -16.40 6.42 -16.67
C GLN A 53 -16.48 7.76 -17.40
N PRO A 54 -15.76 8.80 -16.92
CA PRO A 54 -15.53 10.00 -17.69
C PRO A 54 -14.99 9.67 -19.09
N VAL A 55 -15.54 10.32 -20.12
CA VAL A 55 -15.21 10.05 -21.52
C VAL A 55 -13.70 10.16 -21.80
N TRP A 56 -13.03 11.17 -21.20
CA TRP A 56 -11.59 11.35 -21.36
C TRP A 56 -10.79 10.15 -20.81
N LEU A 57 -11.27 9.52 -19.74
CA LEU A 57 -10.61 8.38 -19.13
C LEU A 57 -10.73 7.17 -20.05
N ALA A 58 -11.93 6.87 -20.54
CA ALA A 58 -12.14 5.83 -21.54
C ALA A 58 -11.23 6.00 -22.77
N TYR A 59 -11.08 7.23 -23.29
CA TYR A 59 -10.15 7.51 -24.39
C TYR A 59 -8.70 7.23 -24.03
N TYR A 60 -8.23 7.68 -22.86
CA TYR A 60 -6.88 7.41 -22.39
C TYR A 60 -6.60 5.90 -22.32
N GLY A 61 -7.59 5.12 -21.88
CA GLY A 61 -7.47 3.69 -21.78
C GLY A 61 -7.44 2.92 -23.08
N HIS A 62 -8.36 3.24 -23.98
CA HIS A 62 -8.34 2.66 -25.32
C HIS A 62 -7.02 2.99 -26.03
N TRP A 63 -6.49 4.20 -25.84
CA TRP A 63 -5.18 4.57 -26.37
C TRP A 63 -4.04 3.72 -25.77
N MET A 64 -4.04 3.53 -24.44
CA MET A 64 -3.07 2.67 -23.75
C MET A 64 -3.13 1.21 -24.21
N ALA A 65 -4.33 0.66 -24.30
CA ALA A 65 -4.53 -0.70 -24.78
C ALA A 65 -4.08 -0.88 -26.24
N ALA A 66 -4.34 0.12 -27.10
CA ALA A 66 -3.85 0.13 -28.48
C ALA A 66 -2.31 0.16 -28.53
N LEU A 67 -1.67 0.96 -27.69
CA LEU A 67 -0.21 1.01 -27.59
C LEU A 67 0.38 -0.34 -27.15
N VAL A 68 -0.19 -0.97 -26.11
CA VAL A 68 0.23 -2.30 -25.63
C VAL A 68 0.03 -3.35 -26.72
N THR A 69 -1.08 -3.27 -27.47
CA THR A 69 -1.35 -4.16 -28.61
C THR A 69 -0.30 -4.01 -29.72
N GLN A 70 0.13 -2.79 -30.02
CA GLN A 70 1.16 -2.51 -31.04
C GLN A 70 2.55 -3.02 -30.63
N ILE A 71 2.92 -2.89 -29.36
CA ILE A 71 4.20 -3.38 -28.84
C ILE A 71 4.19 -4.91 -28.74
N GLY A 72 3.04 -5.47 -28.38
CA GLY A 72 2.85 -6.88 -28.09
C GLY A 72 2.57 -7.10 -26.59
N PRO A 73 1.36 -7.56 -26.20
CA PRO A 73 0.98 -7.66 -24.79
C PRO A 73 1.89 -8.55 -23.96
N ALA A 74 2.34 -9.69 -24.52
CA ALA A 74 3.25 -10.60 -23.84
C ALA A 74 4.61 -9.94 -23.57
N GLN A 75 5.12 -9.13 -24.51
CA GLN A 75 6.37 -8.40 -24.36
C GLN A 75 6.26 -7.36 -23.23
N VAL A 76 5.15 -6.62 -23.16
CA VAL A 76 4.91 -5.65 -22.09
C VAL A 76 4.75 -6.35 -20.74
N ALA A 77 4.04 -7.47 -20.69
CA ALA A 77 3.89 -8.27 -19.48
C ALA A 77 5.25 -8.80 -18.97
N TRP A 78 6.07 -9.40 -19.83
CA TRP A 78 7.40 -9.89 -19.44
C TRP A 78 8.37 -8.77 -19.07
N ALA A 79 8.29 -7.61 -19.72
CA ALA A 79 9.06 -6.43 -19.33
C ALA A 79 8.65 -5.94 -17.93
N SER A 80 7.35 -5.97 -17.62
CA SER A 80 6.81 -5.65 -16.30
C SER A 80 7.33 -6.63 -15.25
N VAL A 81 7.25 -7.94 -15.50
CA VAL A 81 7.83 -8.98 -14.61
C VAL A 81 9.32 -8.78 -14.37
N GLY A 82 10.08 -8.43 -15.42
CA GLY A 82 11.52 -8.15 -15.31
C GLY A 82 11.80 -6.92 -14.44
N LEU A 83 10.99 -5.86 -14.58
CA LEU A 83 11.08 -4.67 -13.75
C LEU A 83 10.70 -4.96 -12.29
N ASP A 84 9.66 -5.76 -12.06
CA ASP A 84 9.24 -6.22 -10.73
C ASP A 84 10.38 -6.97 -10.03
N GLY A 85 11.03 -7.90 -10.74
CA GLY A 85 12.17 -8.64 -10.22
C GLY A 85 13.37 -7.74 -9.89
N LEU A 86 13.64 -6.73 -10.73
CA LEU A 86 14.70 -5.75 -10.48
C LEU A 86 14.40 -4.90 -9.24
N LEU A 87 13.16 -4.39 -9.12
CA LEU A 87 12.70 -3.65 -7.96
C LEU A 87 12.77 -4.50 -6.68
N ALA A 88 12.38 -5.77 -6.75
CA ALA A 88 12.49 -6.72 -5.65
C ALA A 88 13.95 -6.87 -5.17
N VAL A 89 14.88 -7.15 -6.09
CA VAL A 89 16.31 -7.29 -5.76
C VAL A 89 16.88 -6.02 -5.14
N THR A 90 16.54 -4.85 -5.69
CA THR A 90 16.97 -3.56 -5.15
C THR A 90 16.35 -3.28 -3.79
N LEU A 91 15.08 -3.63 -3.55
CA LEU A 91 14.41 -3.51 -2.25
C LEU A 91 14.96 -4.48 -1.21
N LEU A 92 15.50 -5.63 -1.59
CA LEU A 92 16.14 -6.57 -0.66
C LEU A 92 17.57 -6.15 -0.33
N THR A 93 18.38 -5.81 -1.35
CA THR A 93 19.82 -5.54 -1.20
C THR A 93 20.15 -4.09 -0.85
N GLY A 94 19.33 -3.16 -1.33
CA GLY A 94 19.54 -1.71 -1.25
C GLY A 94 20.51 -1.17 -2.31
N ILE A 95 21.01 -2.03 -3.20
CA ILE A 95 21.87 -1.64 -4.33
C ILE A 95 21.03 -0.81 -5.32
N GLY A 96 21.46 0.43 -5.59
CA GLY A 96 20.77 1.33 -6.53
C GLY A 96 19.43 1.89 -6.03
N LEU A 97 19.05 1.63 -4.78
CA LEU A 97 17.70 1.92 -4.28
C LEU A 97 17.26 3.38 -4.36
N PRO A 98 18.10 4.41 -4.12
CA PRO A 98 17.62 5.79 -4.21
C PRO A 98 17.04 6.14 -5.59
N PHE A 99 17.64 5.61 -6.67
CA PHE A 99 17.15 5.80 -8.03
C PHE A 99 15.99 4.85 -8.34
N MET A 100 16.14 3.56 -8.03
CA MET A 100 15.13 2.55 -8.33
C MET A 100 13.82 2.75 -7.55
N ALA A 101 13.87 3.36 -6.37
CA ALA A 101 12.64 3.71 -5.67
C ALA A 101 11.81 4.74 -6.44
N TRP A 102 12.43 5.70 -7.13
CA TRP A 102 11.71 6.61 -8.02
C TRP A 102 11.17 5.92 -9.27
N VAL A 103 11.93 4.97 -9.84
CA VAL A 103 11.43 4.09 -10.90
C VAL A 103 10.18 3.35 -10.42
N GLY A 104 10.21 2.80 -9.20
CA GLY A 104 9.07 2.18 -8.55
C GLY A 104 7.87 3.11 -8.41
N VAL A 105 8.06 4.38 -7.98
CA VAL A 105 6.98 5.38 -7.95
C VAL A 105 6.34 5.56 -9.33
N VAL A 106 7.15 5.83 -10.35
CA VAL A 106 6.67 6.12 -11.71
C VAL A 106 5.95 4.90 -12.31
N TYR A 107 6.54 3.71 -12.14
CA TYR A 107 5.98 2.46 -12.63
C TYR A 107 4.62 2.16 -12.00
N ASN A 108 4.49 2.32 -10.69
CA ASN A 108 3.22 2.08 -10.00
C ASN A 108 2.17 3.15 -10.32
N LEU A 109 2.56 4.41 -10.56
CA LEU A 109 1.62 5.41 -11.06
C LEU A 109 1.13 5.10 -12.48
N TRP A 110 2.00 4.53 -13.32
CA TRP A 110 1.60 4.05 -14.64
C TRP A 110 0.65 2.85 -14.55
N LEU A 111 0.94 1.84 -13.71
CA LEU A 111 0.03 0.72 -13.47
C LEU A 111 -1.31 1.22 -12.92
N TRP A 112 -1.27 2.15 -11.97
CA TRP A 112 -2.47 2.76 -11.40
C TRP A 112 -3.31 3.45 -12.46
N SER A 113 -2.72 4.24 -13.36
CA SER A 113 -3.47 4.95 -14.40
C SER A 113 -3.99 4.01 -15.49
N THR A 114 -3.27 2.93 -15.78
CA THR A 114 -3.57 2.03 -16.89
C THR A 114 -4.38 0.81 -16.44
N VAL A 115 -3.72 -0.16 -15.82
CA VAL A 115 -4.32 -1.40 -15.34
C VAL A 115 -5.35 -1.15 -14.25
N GLY A 116 -5.13 -0.15 -13.40
CA GLY A 116 -6.03 0.23 -12.31
C GLY A 116 -7.06 1.31 -12.65
N GLY A 117 -7.07 1.82 -13.89
CA GLY A 117 -8.03 2.85 -14.34
C GLY A 117 -8.06 4.13 -13.49
N LEU A 118 -6.94 4.56 -12.90
CA LEU A 118 -6.82 5.66 -11.92
C LEU A 118 -7.58 5.47 -10.61
N GLY A 119 -7.95 4.24 -10.26
CA GLY A 119 -8.70 4.00 -9.03
C GLY A 119 -10.14 4.47 -9.17
N GLY A 120 -11.06 3.51 -9.26
CA GLY A 120 -12.49 3.80 -9.23
C GLY A 120 -12.90 4.61 -7.98
N PRO A 121 -14.18 5.01 -7.89
CA PRO A 121 -15.30 4.32 -8.51
C PRO A 121 -16.00 5.14 -9.57
N TYR A 122 -15.97 4.60 -10.76
CA TYR A 122 -16.73 5.10 -11.90
C TYR A 122 -18.07 4.38 -12.07
N THR A 123 -18.33 3.40 -11.21
CA THR A 123 -19.56 2.60 -11.18
C THR A 123 -20.10 2.54 -9.75
N ALA A 124 -21.41 2.38 -9.62
CA ALA A 124 -22.06 2.30 -8.33
C ALA A 124 -21.49 1.14 -7.50
N GLY A 125 -21.06 1.43 -6.28
CA GLY A 125 -20.55 0.43 -5.36
C GLY A 125 -19.07 0.10 -5.51
N ALA A 126 -18.31 0.65 -6.45
CA ALA A 126 -16.85 0.60 -6.28
C ALA A 126 -16.45 1.56 -5.12
N THR A 127 -15.41 1.23 -4.36
CA THR A 127 -14.93 2.11 -3.27
C THR A 127 -13.41 2.21 -3.17
N ASP A 128 -12.66 1.40 -3.92
CA ASP A 128 -11.20 1.26 -3.77
C ASP A 128 -10.46 2.21 -4.74
N PRO A 129 -9.49 3.03 -4.26
CA PRO A 129 -8.60 3.86 -5.07
C PRO A 129 -7.61 3.06 -5.93
N GLY A 130 -7.61 1.72 -5.83
CA GLY A 130 -6.74 0.82 -6.57
C GLY A 130 -5.45 0.48 -5.81
N THR A 131 -4.88 -0.69 -6.12
CA THR A 131 -3.71 -1.23 -5.41
C THR A 131 -2.43 -0.45 -5.69
N ALA A 132 -2.18 -0.10 -6.95
CA ALA A 132 -0.88 0.44 -7.36
C ALA A 132 -0.57 1.83 -6.76
N ILE A 133 -1.57 2.65 -6.40
CA ILE A 133 -1.32 3.97 -5.79
C ILE A 133 -0.69 3.86 -4.40
N ILE A 134 -1.05 2.83 -3.62
CA ILE A 134 -0.42 2.62 -2.31
C ILE A 134 0.98 2.00 -2.45
N TYR A 135 1.24 1.19 -3.47
CA TYR A 135 2.61 0.76 -3.79
C TYR A 135 3.50 1.95 -4.14
N ALA A 136 3.02 2.90 -4.94
CA ALA A 136 3.73 4.14 -5.23
C ALA A 136 4.02 4.94 -3.95
N LEU A 137 3.05 5.02 -3.02
CA LEU A 137 3.25 5.66 -1.72
C LEU A 137 4.27 4.92 -0.85
N CYS A 138 4.30 3.59 -0.85
CA CYS A 138 5.30 2.81 -0.13
C CYS A 138 6.72 3.05 -0.69
N PHE A 139 6.88 3.22 -2.00
CA PHE A 139 8.16 3.68 -2.56
C PHE A 139 8.53 5.10 -2.13
N LEU A 140 7.56 6.02 -2.06
CA LEU A 140 7.80 7.35 -1.49
C LEU A 140 8.22 7.24 -0.01
N LEU A 141 7.61 6.37 0.79
CA LEU A 141 8.01 6.13 2.17
C LEU A 141 9.41 5.54 2.27
N VAL A 142 9.80 4.62 1.37
CA VAL A 142 11.19 4.14 1.22
C VAL A 142 12.17 5.29 0.96
N ILE A 143 11.80 6.24 0.09
CA ILE A 143 12.57 7.45 -0.22
C ILE A 143 12.67 8.38 0.99
N PHE A 144 11.53 8.71 1.60
CA PHE A 144 11.43 9.68 2.69
C PHE A 144 12.10 9.16 3.96
N SER A 145 11.97 7.87 4.24
CA SER A 145 12.62 7.22 5.37
C SER A 145 14.09 6.89 5.11
N ARG A 146 14.55 7.03 3.86
CA ARG A 146 15.90 6.65 3.42
C ARG A 146 16.26 5.23 3.83
N SER A 147 15.35 4.29 3.61
CA SER A 147 15.46 2.93 4.15
C SER A 147 16.68 2.14 3.67
N TRP A 148 17.36 2.57 2.60
CA TRP A 148 18.65 2.02 2.16
C TRP A 148 19.80 2.29 3.12
N GLU A 149 19.67 3.21 4.09
CA GLU A 149 20.74 3.46 5.07
C GLU A 149 20.82 2.38 6.17
N GLY A 150 19.80 1.52 6.26
CA GLY A 150 19.75 0.39 7.19
C GLY A 150 19.65 -0.95 6.47
N LEU A 151 20.39 -1.95 6.96
CA LEU A 151 20.37 -3.32 6.44
C LEU A 151 20.63 -3.42 4.92
N SER A 152 21.44 -2.53 4.34
CA SER A 152 21.83 -2.57 2.93
C SER A 152 23.23 -3.15 2.74
N LEU A 153 23.47 -3.76 1.58
CA LEU A 153 24.79 -4.17 1.12
C LEU A 153 25.67 -2.96 0.76
N VAL A 154 25.07 -1.84 0.35
CA VAL A 154 25.78 -0.61 0.00
C VAL A 154 25.71 0.38 1.16
N HIS A 155 26.87 0.92 1.53
CA HIS A 155 26.98 1.83 2.66
C HIS A 155 27.26 3.24 2.14
N GLY A 156 26.36 4.17 2.46
CA GLY A 156 26.50 5.59 2.13
C GLY A 156 26.66 6.46 3.38
N THR A 157 26.81 7.76 3.16
CA THR A 157 26.76 8.75 4.24
C THR A 157 25.34 8.82 4.80
N ARG A 158 25.21 8.60 6.11
CA ARG A 158 23.91 8.67 6.79
C ARG A 158 23.42 10.10 6.88
N ARG A 159 22.12 10.29 6.70
CA ARG A 159 21.48 11.59 6.85
C ARG A 159 20.24 11.46 7.73
N PRO A 160 19.93 12.48 8.55
CA PRO A 160 18.70 12.46 9.33
C PRO A 160 17.49 12.38 8.39
N VAL A 161 16.49 11.60 8.79
CA VAL A 161 15.21 11.50 8.09
C VAL A 161 14.53 12.87 8.10
N SER A 162 14.09 13.33 6.93
CA SER A 162 13.38 14.61 6.81
C SER A 162 11.99 14.51 7.44
N LEU A 163 11.76 15.29 8.50
CA LEU A 163 10.44 15.39 9.14
C LEU A 163 9.36 15.85 8.16
N ARG A 164 9.69 16.80 7.27
CA ARG A 164 8.76 17.30 6.26
C ARG A 164 8.39 16.24 5.24
N ALA A 165 9.35 15.43 4.81
CA ALA A 165 9.10 14.34 3.86
C ALA A 165 8.22 13.25 4.46
N MET A 166 8.50 12.83 5.70
CA MET A 166 7.66 11.86 6.40
C MET A 166 6.25 12.41 6.67
N ALA A 167 6.13 13.68 7.07
CA ALA A 167 4.83 14.34 7.24
C ALA A 167 4.05 14.39 5.93
N PHE A 168 4.72 14.66 4.80
CA PHE A 168 4.11 14.63 3.49
C PHE A 168 3.59 13.23 3.13
N GLY A 169 4.41 12.18 3.31
CA GLY A 169 3.97 10.80 3.10
C GLY A 169 2.79 10.40 3.99
N ARG A 170 2.79 10.83 5.26
CA ARG A 170 1.67 10.66 6.19
C ARG A 170 0.39 11.34 5.67
N ILE A 171 0.48 12.58 5.19
CA ILE A 171 -0.66 13.32 4.65
C ILE A 171 -1.20 12.62 3.40
N LEU A 172 -0.34 12.21 2.46
CA LEU A 172 -0.76 11.44 1.28
C LEU A 172 -1.49 10.16 1.68
N PHE A 173 -1.00 9.45 2.69
CA PHE A 173 -1.67 8.26 3.19
C PHE A 173 -3.04 8.58 3.81
N GLY A 174 -3.12 9.66 4.59
CA GLY A 174 -4.39 10.15 5.13
C GLY A 174 -5.39 10.54 4.06
N LEU A 175 -4.94 11.15 2.96
CA LEU A 175 -5.79 11.49 1.82
C LEU A 175 -6.34 10.24 1.11
N LEU A 176 -5.54 9.17 0.99
CA LEU A 176 -6.04 7.87 0.48
C LEU A 176 -7.14 7.30 1.40
N TRP A 177 -6.93 7.30 2.72
CA TRP A 177 -7.96 6.89 3.67
C TRP A 177 -9.23 7.75 3.61
N LEU A 178 -9.09 9.07 3.40
CA LEU A 178 -10.25 9.96 3.24
C LEU A 178 -11.00 9.72 1.92
N PHE A 179 -10.28 9.31 0.88
CA PHE A 179 -10.90 8.86 -0.36
C PHE A 179 -11.76 7.62 -0.12
N ASP A 180 -11.21 6.59 0.55
CA ASP A 180 -11.97 5.39 0.93
C ASP A 180 -13.21 5.77 1.77
N ALA A 181 -12.99 6.57 2.82
CA ALA A 181 -14.04 6.99 3.74
C ALA A 181 -15.19 7.71 3.02
N TYR A 182 -14.88 8.60 2.05
CA TYR A 182 -15.90 9.27 1.24
C TYR A 182 -16.83 8.27 0.54
N TRP A 183 -16.28 7.17 0.03
CA TRP A 183 -17.05 6.12 -0.63
C TRP A 183 -17.83 5.25 0.35
N LYS A 184 -17.34 5.05 1.57
CA LYS A 184 -18.09 4.36 2.64
C LYS A 184 -19.34 5.12 3.08
N TRP A 185 -19.31 6.46 3.00
CA TRP A 185 -20.49 7.28 3.30
C TRP A 185 -21.55 7.25 2.19
N GLN A 186 -21.29 6.66 1.03
CA GLN A 186 -22.28 6.59 -0.04
C GLN A 186 -23.43 5.64 0.32
N PRO A 187 -24.69 5.97 -0.05
CA PRO A 187 -25.86 5.15 0.28
C PRO A 187 -25.71 3.69 -0.13
N TYR A 188 -25.12 3.44 -1.30
CA TYR A 188 -24.93 2.09 -1.82
C TYR A 188 -24.06 1.25 -0.89
N PHE A 189 -22.90 1.77 -0.46
CA PHE A 189 -22.02 1.05 0.45
C PHE A 189 -22.72 0.79 1.79
N LEU A 190 -23.38 1.80 2.35
CA LEU A 190 -24.07 1.69 3.63
C LEU A 190 -25.13 0.58 3.65
N THR A 191 -25.90 0.41 2.56
CA THR A 191 -26.94 -0.64 2.51
C THR A 191 -26.47 -1.97 1.93
N HIS A 192 -25.34 -2.02 1.23
CA HIS A 192 -24.84 -3.22 0.54
C HIS A 192 -23.42 -3.63 0.95
N SER A 193 -22.91 -3.17 2.09
CA SER A 193 -21.55 -3.46 2.59
C SER A 193 -21.21 -4.96 2.65
N VAL A 194 -22.21 -5.84 2.81
CA VAL A 194 -22.00 -7.30 2.80
C VAL A 194 -21.65 -7.85 1.42
N THR A 195 -22.04 -7.19 0.33
CA THR A 195 -21.84 -7.71 -1.05
C THR A 195 -20.37 -7.78 -1.41
N TYR A 196 -19.54 -6.91 -0.86
CA TYR A 196 -18.09 -6.94 -1.05
C TYR A 196 -17.46 -8.22 -0.50
N LEU A 197 -17.90 -8.64 0.70
CA LEU A 197 -17.43 -9.90 1.27
C LEU A 197 -17.99 -11.11 0.51
N GLN A 198 -19.23 -11.05 0.04
CA GLN A 198 -19.82 -12.12 -0.76
C GLN A 198 -19.08 -12.30 -2.10
N GLN A 199 -18.70 -11.20 -2.74
CA GLN A 199 -17.85 -11.21 -3.94
C GLN A 199 -16.48 -11.81 -3.64
N ALA A 200 -15.85 -11.39 -2.53
CA ALA A 200 -14.56 -11.92 -2.11
C ALA A 200 -14.61 -13.40 -1.72
N GLN A 201 -15.76 -13.91 -1.26
CA GLN A 201 -15.97 -15.31 -0.88
C GLN A 201 -16.09 -16.24 -2.11
N ALA A 202 -16.62 -15.74 -3.23
CA ALA A 202 -16.90 -16.56 -4.39
C ALA A 202 -15.61 -17.17 -4.99
N GLY A 203 -15.63 -18.47 -5.28
CA GLY A 203 -14.49 -19.17 -5.87
C GLY A 203 -13.29 -19.42 -4.92
N GLN A 204 -13.42 -19.07 -3.64
CA GLN A 204 -12.35 -19.23 -2.66
C GLN A 204 -12.16 -20.68 -2.19
N PRO A 205 -10.94 -21.07 -1.77
CA PRO A 205 -10.71 -22.31 -1.04
C PRO A 205 -11.63 -22.45 0.17
N ALA A 206 -12.04 -23.68 0.50
CA ALA A 206 -13.06 -23.94 1.52
C ALA A 206 -12.81 -23.24 2.87
N TRP A 207 -11.56 -23.19 3.33
CA TRP A 207 -11.22 -22.54 4.61
C TRP A 207 -11.34 -21.01 4.55
N ILE A 208 -10.99 -20.38 3.42
CA ILE A 208 -11.17 -18.94 3.19
C ILE A 208 -12.65 -18.62 3.07
N ALA A 209 -13.38 -19.42 2.30
CA ALA A 209 -14.82 -19.27 2.15
C ALA A 209 -15.55 -19.38 3.51
N ALA A 210 -15.14 -20.32 4.37
CA ALA A 210 -15.67 -20.46 5.72
C ALA A 210 -15.32 -19.26 6.61
N TYR A 211 -14.07 -18.78 6.56
CA TYR A 211 -13.63 -17.60 7.29
C TYR A 211 -14.44 -16.35 6.90
N ILE A 212 -14.55 -16.05 5.60
CA ILE A 212 -15.33 -14.90 5.11
C ILE A 212 -16.82 -15.10 5.43
N GLY A 213 -17.34 -16.32 5.29
CA GLY A 213 -18.71 -16.69 5.62
C GLY A 213 -19.09 -16.40 7.08
N PHE A 214 -18.17 -16.60 8.02
CA PHE A 214 -18.35 -16.22 9.43
C PHE A 214 -18.57 -14.70 9.57
N PHE A 215 -17.76 -13.86 8.91
CA PHE A 215 -17.92 -12.41 8.95
C PHE A 215 -19.20 -11.94 8.24
N ILE A 216 -19.58 -12.58 7.13
CA ILE A 216 -20.87 -12.31 6.47
C ILE A 216 -22.03 -12.58 7.42
N ALA A 217 -22.02 -13.72 8.12
CA ALA A 217 -23.05 -14.04 9.11
C ALA A 217 -23.09 -13.02 10.25
N LEU A 218 -21.93 -12.57 10.74
CA LEU A 218 -21.84 -11.53 11.77
C LEU A 218 -22.40 -10.18 11.30
N ILE A 219 -22.08 -9.76 10.07
CA ILE A 219 -22.60 -8.51 9.47
C ILE A 219 -24.11 -8.61 9.26
N GLN A 220 -24.61 -9.76 8.81
CA GLN A 220 -26.04 -10.00 8.64
C GLN A 220 -26.78 -9.98 9.99
N ALA A 221 -26.19 -10.55 11.04
CA ALA A 221 -26.77 -10.56 12.39
C ALA A 221 -26.78 -9.17 13.05
N THR A 222 -25.76 -8.34 12.78
CA THR A 222 -25.66 -6.98 13.33
C THR A 222 -26.40 -5.94 12.49
N GLY A 223 -26.52 -6.16 11.19
CA GLY A 223 -27.16 -5.25 10.23
C GLY A 223 -26.14 -4.59 9.29
N PRO A 224 -26.27 -4.73 7.95
CA PRO A 224 -25.33 -4.14 6.98
C PRO A 224 -25.14 -2.63 7.11
N MET A 225 -26.19 -1.90 7.50
CA MET A 225 -26.15 -0.46 7.77
C MET A 225 -25.22 -0.12 8.94
N LEU A 226 -25.31 -0.85 10.05
CA LEU A 226 -24.46 -0.60 11.21
C LEU A 226 -22.99 -0.92 10.90
N PHE A 227 -22.74 -2.01 10.18
CA PHE A 227 -21.38 -2.32 9.70
C PHE A 227 -20.86 -1.25 8.73
N GLY A 228 -21.70 -0.81 7.79
CA GLY A 228 -21.36 0.25 6.84
C GLY A 228 -20.98 1.56 7.52
N LEU A 229 -21.78 1.98 8.51
CA LEU A 229 -21.50 3.17 9.34
C LEU A 229 -20.22 3.00 10.17
N PHE A 230 -20.00 1.83 10.75
CA PHE A 230 -18.77 1.52 11.47
C PHE A 230 -17.54 1.69 10.58
N ALA A 231 -17.54 1.09 9.39
CA ALA A 231 -16.46 1.23 8.42
C ALA A 231 -16.26 2.70 8.05
N ALA A 232 -17.32 3.42 7.67
CA ALA A 232 -17.23 4.83 7.29
C ALA A 232 -16.63 5.71 8.40
N VAL A 233 -17.03 5.50 9.66
CA VAL A 233 -16.51 6.24 10.81
C VAL A 233 -15.04 5.90 11.08
N VAL A 234 -14.68 4.61 11.09
CA VAL A 234 -13.29 4.18 11.35
C VAL A 234 -12.33 4.75 10.29
N GLU A 235 -12.69 4.64 9.02
CA GLU A 235 -11.87 5.16 7.91
C GLU A 235 -11.75 6.67 7.95
N SER A 236 -12.84 7.38 8.29
CA SER A 236 -12.82 8.84 8.50
C SER A 236 -11.89 9.23 9.64
N VAL A 237 -11.98 8.55 10.79
CA VAL A 237 -11.12 8.83 11.96
C VAL A 237 -9.65 8.59 11.62
N ILE A 238 -9.33 7.48 10.95
CA ILE A 238 -7.97 7.18 10.50
C ILE A 238 -7.46 8.26 9.55
N GLY A 239 -8.21 8.57 8.49
CA GLY A 239 -7.82 9.56 7.48
C GLY A 239 -7.61 10.96 8.07
N LEU A 240 -8.56 11.45 8.89
CA LEU A 240 -8.45 12.75 9.54
C LEU A 240 -7.27 12.81 10.52
N ALA A 241 -7.07 11.77 11.33
CA ALA A 241 -5.92 11.70 12.24
C ALA A 241 -4.59 11.70 11.49
N LEU A 242 -4.51 10.96 10.38
CA LEU A 242 -3.36 10.94 9.50
C LEU A 242 -3.16 12.26 8.77
N VAL A 243 -4.17 13.06 8.47
CA VAL A 243 -3.95 14.39 7.85
C VAL A 243 -3.51 15.41 8.91
N PHE A 244 -4.21 15.46 10.04
CA PHE A 244 -4.03 16.49 11.07
C PHE A 244 -2.96 16.17 12.14
N ASP A 245 -2.22 15.09 11.99
CA ASP A 245 -1.16 14.69 12.94
C ASP A 245 -1.68 14.46 14.37
N ARG A 246 -2.86 13.85 14.49
CA ARG A 246 -3.56 13.72 15.78
C ARG A 246 -3.66 12.26 16.18
N ALA A 247 -3.38 11.97 17.46
CA ALA A 247 -3.52 10.63 18.05
C ALA A 247 -2.80 9.50 17.29
N LEU A 248 -1.70 9.80 16.56
CA LEU A 248 -1.01 8.82 15.72
C LEU A 248 -0.58 7.55 16.45
N ARG A 249 -0.19 7.66 17.73
CA ARG A 249 0.19 6.50 18.56
C ARG A 249 -0.95 5.50 18.78
N TRP A 250 -2.20 5.93 18.64
CA TRP A 250 -3.38 5.07 18.70
C TRP A 250 -3.85 4.67 17.31
N VAL A 251 -3.87 5.64 16.39
CA VAL A 251 -4.41 5.43 15.04
C VAL A 251 -3.53 4.51 14.19
N ILE A 252 -2.21 4.52 14.37
CA ILE A 252 -1.31 3.62 13.64
C ILE A 252 -1.61 2.14 13.91
N PRO A 253 -1.63 1.65 15.17
CA PRO A 253 -1.95 0.24 15.42
C PRO A 253 -3.40 -0.10 15.07
N ILE A 254 -4.37 0.80 15.30
CA ILE A 254 -5.78 0.59 14.90
C ILE A 254 -5.91 0.47 13.38
N GLY A 255 -5.29 1.39 12.64
CA GLY A 255 -5.31 1.38 11.18
C GLY A 255 -4.63 0.16 10.58
N ALA A 256 -3.50 -0.29 11.15
CA ALA A 256 -2.85 -1.53 10.76
C ALA A 256 -3.76 -2.75 10.99
N ALA A 257 -4.40 -2.84 12.16
CA ALA A 257 -5.33 -3.93 12.49
C ALA A 257 -6.59 -3.91 11.62
N TYR A 258 -7.14 -2.73 11.35
CA TYR A 258 -8.31 -2.57 10.47
C TYR A 258 -7.95 -2.94 9.02
N SER A 259 -6.78 -2.53 8.54
CA SER A 259 -6.28 -2.93 7.22
C SER A 259 -6.11 -4.45 7.11
N PHE A 260 -5.59 -5.11 8.16
CA PHE A 260 -5.52 -6.56 8.20
C PHE A 260 -6.91 -7.21 8.17
N GLY A 261 -7.89 -6.67 8.91
CA GLY A 261 -9.27 -7.17 8.87
C GLY A 261 -9.93 -7.05 7.49
N LEU A 262 -9.70 -5.93 6.78
CA LEU A 262 -10.17 -5.77 5.40
C LEU A 262 -9.48 -6.77 4.46
N TRP A 263 -8.17 -6.95 4.62
CA TRP A 263 -7.39 -7.86 3.80
C TRP A 263 -7.90 -9.30 3.90
N THR A 264 -8.16 -9.79 5.11
CA THR A 264 -8.63 -11.17 5.31
C THR A 264 -10.09 -11.38 4.92
N THR A 265 -10.88 -10.31 4.79
CA THR A 265 -12.32 -10.38 4.50
C THR A 265 -12.66 -9.88 3.10
N ALA A 266 -12.76 -8.56 2.91
CA ALA A 266 -13.16 -7.92 1.66
C ALA A 266 -12.16 -8.12 0.51
N GLU A 267 -10.88 -8.41 0.80
CA GLU A 267 -9.89 -8.79 -0.22
C GLU A 267 -9.62 -10.31 -0.24
N GLY A 268 -10.30 -11.09 0.61
CA GLY A 268 -10.19 -12.54 0.64
C GLY A 268 -8.77 -13.08 0.79
N TRP A 269 -7.96 -12.46 1.67
CA TRP A 269 -6.53 -12.75 1.86
C TRP A 269 -5.64 -12.40 0.66
N GLY A 270 -6.12 -11.54 -0.24
CA GLY A 270 -5.36 -10.94 -1.33
C GLY A 270 -5.11 -11.84 -2.55
N GLY A 271 -5.51 -13.12 -2.51
CA GLY A 271 -5.22 -14.07 -3.59
C GLY A 271 -3.71 -14.35 -3.78
N PRO A 272 -3.32 -15.24 -4.71
CA PRO A 272 -4.13 -15.81 -5.78
C PRO A 272 -4.43 -17.29 -5.60
N PHE A 273 -5.71 -17.66 -5.62
CA PHE A 273 -6.15 -19.04 -5.43
C PHE A 273 -6.50 -19.76 -6.75
N GLY A 274 -6.10 -19.18 -7.89
CA GLY A 274 -6.30 -19.74 -9.23
C GLY A 274 -5.12 -19.47 -10.18
N PRO A 275 -4.97 -20.24 -11.29
CA PRO A 275 -3.89 -20.05 -12.25
C PRO A 275 -3.95 -18.70 -12.96
N GLY A 276 -2.84 -17.96 -12.99
CA GLY A 276 -2.75 -16.64 -13.63
C GLY A 276 -3.39 -15.50 -12.83
N TYR A 277 -4.02 -15.83 -11.69
CA TYR A 277 -4.50 -14.81 -10.77
C TYR A 277 -3.26 -14.18 -10.15
N THR A 278 -3.19 -12.88 -10.24
CA THR A 278 -2.47 -12.04 -9.29
C THR A 278 -3.54 -11.46 -8.35
N GLY A 279 -3.21 -10.65 -7.36
CA GLY A 279 -4.25 -10.05 -6.50
C GLY A 279 -5.12 -9.05 -7.29
N ASN A 280 -5.46 -7.92 -6.70
CA ASN A 280 -6.30 -6.93 -7.37
C ASN A 280 -5.56 -6.31 -8.59
N LYS A 281 -5.82 -6.87 -9.78
CA LYS A 281 -5.44 -6.38 -11.12
C LYS A 281 -3.93 -6.28 -11.37
N GLY A 282 -3.14 -7.31 -11.05
CA GLY A 282 -1.70 -7.35 -11.33
C GLY A 282 -0.82 -7.34 -10.09
N ASP A 283 -1.29 -6.75 -9.00
CA ASP A 283 -0.56 -6.67 -7.72
C ASP A 283 -1.02 -7.76 -6.77
N VAL A 284 -0.08 -8.54 -6.22
CA VAL A 284 -0.40 -9.60 -5.27
C VAL A 284 -0.51 -9.03 -3.87
N LEU A 285 -1.38 -9.66 -3.07
CA LEU A 285 -1.67 -9.39 -1.67
C LEU A 285 -2.66 -8.25 -1.42
N GLY A 286 -3.22 -7.59 -2.44
CA GLY A 286 -4.33 -6.64 -2.27
C GLY A 286 -3.91 -5.27 -1.75
N THR A 287 -4.84 -4.32 -1.75
CA THR A 287 -4.62 -2.91 -1.39
C THR A 287 -4.31 -2.79 0.10
N THR A 288 -5.11 -3.43 0.95
CA THR A 288 -5.09 -3.16 2.39
C THR A 288 -3.90 -3.77 3.14
N ILE A 289 -3.28 -4.85 2.67
CA ILE A 289 -2.02 -5.30 3.28
C ILE A 289 -0.88 -4.28 3.08
N ILE A 290 -0.91 -3.53 1.97
CA ILE A 290 0.11 -2.51 1.67
C ILE A 290 -0.17 -1.26 2.50
N TYR A 291 -1.43 -1.00 2.85
CA TYR A 291 -1.78 0.01 3.86
C TYR A 291 -1.16 -0.37 5.21
N MET A 292 -1.20 -1.65 5.60
CA MET A 292 -0.54 -2.12 6.82
C MET A 292 0.98 -1.87 6.78
N LEU A 293 1.63 -2.12 5.64
CA LEU A 293 3.04 -1.78 5.46
C LEU A 293 3.31 -0.27 5.61
N ALA A 294 2.48 0.58 5.02
CA ALA A 294 2.57 2.04 5.16
C ALA A 294 2.42 2.46 6.64
N PHE A 295 1.47 1.86 7.38
CA PHE A 295 1.36 2.06 8.84
C PHE A 295 2.62 1.64 9.58
N PHE A 296 3.28 0.54 9.20
CA PHE A 296 4.53 0.15 9.84
C PHE A 296 5.66 1.14 9.58
N PHE A 297 5.75 1.73 8.37
CA PHE A 297 6.68 2.83 8.12
C PHE A 297 6.40 4.03 9.04
N LEU A 298 5.12 4.40 9.21
CA LEU A 298 4.74 5.44 10.15
C LEU A 298 5.00 5.04 11.62
N ALA A 299 4.85 3.77 11.98
CA ALA A 299 5.14 3.27 13.31
C ALA A 299 6.63 3.45 13.65
N VAL A 300 7.53 3.06 12.74
CA VAL A 300 8.97 3.30 12.92
C VAL A 300 9.27 4.78 13.07
N TRP A 301 8.58 5.64 12.32
CA TRP A 301 8.75 7.08 12.47
C TRP A 301 8.24 7.62 13.82
N VAL A 302 7.05 7.22 14.27
CA VAL A 302 6.38 7.82 15.44
C VAL A 302 6.84 7.21 16.77
N PHE A 303 7.18 5.93 16.80
CA PHE A 303 7.54 5.21 18.03
C PHE A 303 9.05 5.11 18.25
N LEU A 304 9.86 5.11 17.19
CA LEU A 304 11.32 5.00 17.27
C LEU A 304 12.04 6.34 17.03
N THR A 305 11.36 7.48 17.15
CA THR A 305 12.02 8.79 17.21
C THR A 305 12.86 8.88 18.49
N ASP A 306 14.17 8.99 18.32
CA ASP A 306 15.10 9.27 19.41
C ASP A 306 14.69 10.59 20.10
N HIS A 307 14.30 10.51 21.37
CA HIS A 307 14.26 11.70 22.21
C HIS A 307 15.71 12.13 22.44
N PRO A 308 16.08 13.41 22.23
CA PRO A 308 17.38 13.89 22.69
C PRO A 308 17.45 13.64 24.19
N ALA A 309 18.52 12.97 24.64
CA ALA A 309 18.79 12.80 26.06
C ALA A 309 18.69 14.17 26.75
N PRO A 310 18.09 14.26 27.96
CA PRO A 310 18.11 15.50 28.72
C PRO A 310 19.55 16.00 28.80
N GLN A 311 19.82 17.20 28.29
CA GLN A 311 21.14 17.80 28.47
C GLN A 311 21.39 17.88 29.98
N PRO A 312 22.51 17.34 30.49
CA PRO A 312 22.84 17.50 31.89
C PRO A 312 22.86 18.99 32.19
N ALA A 313 22.06 19.41 33.18
CA ALA A 313 21.92 20.80 33.58
C ALA A 313 23.32 21.41 33.70
N ALA A 314 23.62 22.40 32.85
CA ALA A 314 24.87 23.12 32.91
C ALA A 314 25.02 23.63 34.35
N LYS A 315 26.02 23.12 35.08
CA LYS A 315 26.40 23.66 36.38
C LYS A 315 26.68 25.14 36.17
N ARG A 316 25.73 26.00 36.55
CA ARG A 316 25.95 27.44 36.66
C ARG A 316 27.09 27.62 37.65
N SER A 317 28.30 27.87 37.15
CA SER A 317 29.39 28.37 37.97
C SER A 317 28.96 29.74 38.48
N ARG A 318 28.54 29.80 39.74
CA ARG A 318 28.40 31.06 40.46
C ARG A 318 29.82 31.58 40.70
N SER A 319 30.32 32.44 39.81
CA SER A 319 31.36 33.39 40.18
C SER A 319 30.76 34.36 41.19
N ARG A 320 31.26 34.35 42.42
CA ARG A 320 31.08 35.45 43.38
C ARG A 320 31.96 36.61 42.92
N PRO A 321 31.45 37.84 42.80
CA PRO A 321 32.27 39.02 42.97
C PRO A 321 32.45 39.34 44.46
N ALA A 322 33.61 39.92 44.76
CA ALA A 322 34.10 40.32 46.08
C ALA A 322 33.25 41.42 46.74
#